data_AF-V5GYX2-F1
#
_entry.id   AF-V5GYX2-F1
#
_cell.length_a   1.000
_cell.length_b   1.000
_cell.length_c   1.000
_cell.angle_alpha   90.00
_cell.angle_beta   90.00
_cell.angle_gamma   90.00
#
_symmetry.space_group_name_H-M   'P 1'
#
loop_
_entity.id
_entity.type
_entity.pdbx_description
1 polymer ?
#
loop_
_entity_poly.entity_id
_entity_poly.type
_entity_poly.pdbx_seq_one_letter_code
_entity_poly.pdbx_strand_id
1 'polypeptide(L)'
;MKAYRIAMGSSSGGKKKYVNFRNRQRANMSFFLVVMFFAVFGIIVFTEIFFIDERGHAGGVLVRHGSLNYQHKQDRVVDYEDGFQIVTENQLPPYPDNLTLADGAWQNVNGTRYKFFVFSAFYDQRRQRNVRIIGATKTRGPERVWCRLWYKVNDFNSSYHMSVTVPGKIKVIRENWNLKYSACFVMCPLTNRTVPAAVSVVARVRDHPANLLAVINNFNESIPANRFAVCVKPLHFDYNREMQILEFIELNRLLGVEHFTFYNHTIGHQVACVLRDYADRGMVTMLPWQLNMVSQKEIRTEGLFAALNDCLYRSMYKYSHVLLIDLDEYVVPKHNDTLPQLIDYLNHRLNTRTTGSFSFQNAFFYLQWEDDDSVYGFDDPVSANLVTLRKTRRRSKLHPHKQRSKYICKPELTVEAGNHFVWEFVPGHGTLNVPADAAILHHYRICEFGGDDCIKTASVVDTTAYRYKNVLTEAVKARYN
;
A
#
# COMPACT_ATOMS: atom_id res chain seq x y z
N MET A 1 -56.38 66.11 -20.31
CA MET A 1 -56.22 65.87 -21.77
C MET A 1 -56.22 64.38 -22.04
N LYS A 2 -56.75 63.99 -23.20
CA LYS A 2 -57.14 62.63 -23.64
C LYS A 2 -56.00 61.60 -23.65
N ALA A 3 -56.41 60.34 -23.48
CA ALA A 3 -55.65 59.09 -23.57
C ALA A 3 -55.07 58.77 -24.97
N TYR A 4 -54.09 57.86 -25.04
CA TYR A 4 -54.08 56.69 -25.95
C TYR A 4 -53.18 55.56 -25.41
N ARG A 5 -53.70 54.32 -25.45
CA ARG A 5 -53.06 53.04 -25.09
C ARG A 5 -52.06 52.58 -26.15
N ILE A 6 -50.98 51.91 -25.74
CA ILE A 6 -50.27 50.92 -26.56
C ILE A 6 -50.12 49.63 -25.74
N ALA A 7 -50.65 48.52 -26.27
CA ALA A 7 -50.56 47.19 -25.70
C ALA A 7 -49.19 46.55 -25.98
N MET A 8 -48.55 45.94 -24.98
CA MET A 8 -47.42 45.03 -25.20
C MET A 8 -47.92 43.58 -25.24
N GLY A 9 -47.85 42.98 -26.43
CA GLY A 9 -48.10 41.57 -26.68
C GLY A 9 -46.91 40.68 -26.29
N SER A 10 -47.22 39.49 -25.78
CA SER A 10 -46.29 38.44 -25.34
C SER A 10 -45.46 37.86 -26.50
N SER A 11 -44.13 37.73 -26.33
CA SER A 11 -43.25 36.96 -27.21
C SER A 11 -42.69 35.72 -26.50
N SER A 12 -43.52 34.68 -26.37
CA SER A 12 -43.13 33.34 -25.89
C SER A 12 -42.71 32.38 -27.02
N GLY A 13 -42.75 32.84 -28.28
CA GLY A 13 -42.50 32.01 -29.47
C GLY A 13 -41.02 31.80 -29.85
N GLY A 14 -40.13 32.75 -29.53
CA GLY A 14 -38.72 32.69 -29.92
C GLY A 14 -37.88 31.68 -29.13
N LYS A 15 -38.10 31.56 -27.81
CA LYS A 15 -37.35 30.65 -26.94
C LYS A 15 -37.68 29.16 -27.21
N LYS A 16 -38.94 28.83 -27.55
CA LYS A 16 -39.34 27.44 -27.88
C LYS A 16 -38.71 26.93 -29.18
N LYS A 17 -38.58 27.77 -30.22
CA LYS A 17 -37.94 27.37 -31.50
C LYS A 17 -36.44 27.09 -31.33
N TYR A 18 -35.72 27.89 -30.55
CA TYR A 18 -34.28 27.72 -30.33
C TYR A 18 -33.96 26.45 -29.50
N VAL A 19 -34.78 26.13 -28.49
CA VAL A 19 -34.63 24.91 -27.69
C VAL A 19 -34.92 23.65 -28.52
N ASN A 20 -35.95 23.66 -29.38
CA ASN A 20 -36.26 22.53 -30.26
C ASN A 20 -35.16 22.27 -31.30
N PHE A 21 -34.54 23.31 -31.86
CA PHE A 21 -33.41 23.15 -32.79
C PHE A 21 -32.20 22.51 -32.10
N ARG A 22 -31.88 22.95 -30.89
CA ARG A 22 -30.73 22.45 -30.11
C ARG A 22 -30.93 21.01 -29.62
N ASN A 23 -32.16 20.62 -29.29
CA ASN A 23 -32.50 19.23 -28.95
C ASN A 23 -32.42 18.30 -30.17
N ARG A 24 -32.83 18.78 -31.36
CA ARG A 24 -32.72 18.01 -32.61
C ARG A 24 -31.25 17.81 -33.04
N GLN A 25 -30.40 18.81 -32.85
CA GLN A 25 -28.94 18.67 -33.07
C GLN A 25 -28.31 17.68 -32.08
N ARG A 26 -28.70 17.70 -30.79
CA ARG A 26 -28.20 16.73 -29.80
C ARG A 26 -28.65 15.29 -30.09
N ALA A 27 -29.89 15.09 -30.53
CA ALA A 27 -30.39 13.78 -30.93
C ALA A 27 -29.65 13.24 -32.16
N ASN A 28 -29.40 14.08 -33.17
CA ASN A 28 -28.63 13.70 -34.36
C ASN A 28 -27.17 13.34 -34.01
N MET A 29 -26.54 14.09 -33.11
CA MET A 29 -25.16 13.82 -32.68
C MET A 29 -25.08 12.53 -31.83
N SER A 30 -26.10 12.26 -31.01
CA SER A 30 -26.19 11.02 -30.23
C SER A 30 -26.42 9.80 -31.13
N PHE A 31 -27.27 9.94 -32.16
CA PHE A 31 -27.47 8.89 -33.16
C PHE A 31 -26.18 8.58 -33.93
N PHE A 32 -25.42 9.60 -34.32
CA PHE A 32 -24.14 9.42 -35.01
C PHE A 32 -23.10 8.68 -34.15
N LEU A 33 -23.03 8.99 -32.86
CA LEU A 33 -22.14 8.30 -31.92
C LEU A 33 -22.51 6.81 -31.75
N VAL A 34 -23.79 6.48 -31.72
CA VAL A 34 -24.27 5.10 -31.64
C VAL A 34 -23.92 4.33 -32.91
N VAL A 35 -24.13 4.91 -34.10
CA VAL A 35 -23.75 4.29 -35.37
C VAL A 35 -22.25 4.05 -35.45
N MET A 36 -21.43 5.03 -35.04
CA MET A 36 -19.97 4.88 -35.01
C MET A 36 -19.51 3.82 -34.01
N PHE A 37 -20.16 3.71 -32.84
CA PHE A 37 -19.87 2.67 -31.87
C PHE A 37 -20.10 1.27 -32.46
N PHE A 38 -21.24 1.05 -33.12
CA PHE A 38 -21.54 -0.24 -33.76
C PHE A 38 -20.65 -0.53 -34.97
N ALA A 39 -20.24 0.48 -35.74
CA ALA A 39 -19.29 0.30 -36.83
C ALA A 39 -17.90 -0.13 -36.33
N VAL A 40 -17.38 0.54 -35.28
CA VAL A 40 -16.09 0.18 -34.68
C VAL A 40 -16.14 -1.18 -34.00
N PHE A 41 -17.22 -1.45 -33.25
CA PHE A 41 -17.43 -2.76 -32.63
C PHE A 41 -17.54 -3.88 -33.67
N GLY A 42 -18.26 -3.63 -34.78
CA GLY A 42 -18.36 -4.55 -35.91
C GLY A 42 -17.00 -4.85 -36.54
N ILE A 43 -16.15 -3.84 -36.73
CA ILE A 43 -14.79 -4.03 -37.23
C ILE A 43 -13.95 -4.86 -36.26
N ILE A 44 -14.01 -4.59 -34.95
CA ILE A 44 -13.26 -5.35 -33.93
C ILE A 44 -13.69 -6.83 -33.94
N VAL A 45 -14.99 -7.09 -33.92
CA VAL A 45 -15.53 -8.47 -33.97
C VAL A 45 -15.16 -9.14 -35.29
N PHE A 46 -15.23 -8.44 -36.42
CA PHE A 46 -14.81 -8.97 -37.72
C PHE A 46 -13.31 -9.30 -37.74
N THR A 47 -12.47 -8.45 -37.13
CA THR A 47 -11.03 -8.73 -37.03
C THR A 47 -10.73 -9.91 -36.10
N GLU A 48 -11.45 -10.06 -34.99
CA GLU A 48 -11.28 -11.21 -34.10
C GLU A 48 -11.76 -12.51 -34.76
N ILE A 49 -12.85 -12.50 -35.52
CA ILE A 49 -13.40 -13.71 -36.16
C ILE A 49 -12.56 -14.15 -37.36
N PHE A 50 -12.05 -13.21 -38.18
CA PHE A 50 -11.38 -13.55 -39.44
C PHE A 50 -9.84 -13.53 -39.37
N PHE A 51 -9.21 -12.88 -38.39
CA PHE A 51 -7.74 -12.82 -38.29
C PHE A 51 -7.13 -13.65 -37.14
N ILE A 52 -7.92 -14.53 -36.51
CA ILE A 52 -7.41 -15.52 -35.54
C ILE A 52 -6.76 -16.74 -36.20
N ASP A 53 -6.98 -17.00 -37.50
CA ASP A 53 -6.53 -18.25 -38.14
C ASP A 53 -5.09 -18.24 -38.69
N GLU A 54 -4.35 -17.11 -38.61
CA GLU A 54 -2.93 -17.06 -39.04
C GLU A 54 -1.89 -17.03 -37.90
N ARG A 55 -2.31 -17.11 -36.63
CA ARG A 55 -1.36 -17.21 -35.50
C ARG A 55 -1.35 -18.56 -34.77
N GLY A 56 -2.10 -19.54 -35.27
CA GLY A 56 -2.23 -20.88 -34.67
C GLY A 56 -1.20 -21.93 -35.11
N HIS A 57 -0.29 -21.63 -36.05
CA HIS A 57 0.62 -22.62 -36.63
C HIS A 57 2.07 -22.50 -36.12
N ALA A 58 2.29 -22.78 -34.82
CA ALA A 58 3.56 -23.32 -34.32
C ALA A 58 3.44 -23.82 -32.86
N GLY A 59 3.28 -25.14 -32.68
CA GLY A 59 3.74 -25.81 -31.46
C GLY A 59 2.67 -26.31 -30.47
N GLY A 60 1.65 -27.03 -30.93
CA GLY A 60 0.88 -27.93 -30.07
C GLY A 60 1.39 -29.37 -30.20
N VAL A 61 1.96 -29.96 -29.14
CA VAL A 61 2.11 -31.42 -29.01
C VAL A 61 1.75 -31.85 -27.58
N LEU A 62 0.59 -32.53 -27.53
CA LEU A 62 0.14 -33.61 -26.64
C LEU A 62 0.59 -33.67 -25.17
N VAL A 63 -0.39 -33.50 -24.29
CA VAL A 63 -0.37 -34.00 -22.90
C VAL A 63 -0.66 -35.51 -22.93
N ARG A 64 0.35 -36.34 -22.62
CA ARG A 64 0.16 -37.78 -22.34
C ARG A 64 0.26 -37.99 -20.83
N HIS A 65 -0.80 -38.53 -20.24
CA HIS A 65 -0.77 -39.04 -18.86
C HIS A 65 0.30 -40.13 -18.74
N GLY A 66 1.28 -39.90 -17.87
CA GLY A 66 2.32 -40.86 -17.52
C GLY A 66 2.72 -40.67 -16.07
N SER A 67 2.28 -41.60 -15.22
CA SER A 67 2.83 -41.80 -13.88
C SER A 67 4.30 -42.18 -14.01
N LEU A 68 5.20 -41.37 -13.46
CA LEU A 68 6.63 -41.69 -13.36
C LEU A 68 7.15 -41.30 -11.99
N ASN A 69 7.63 -42.31 -11.27
CA ASN A 69 8.37 -42.23 -10.02
C ASN A 69 9.50 -41.19 -10.12
N TYR A 70 9.50 -40.23 -9.19
CA TYR A 70 10.51 -39.18 -9.14
C TYR A 70 11.63 -39.58 -8.18
N GLN A 71 12.73 -40.10 -8.74
CA GLN A 71 14.01 -40.18 -8.04
C GLN A 71 14.76 -38.84 -8.16
N HIS A 72 15.41 -38.48 -7.06
CA HIS A 72 16.34 -37.35 -6.82
C HIS A 72 16.92 -36.67 -8.08
N LYS A 73 16.58 -35.39 -8.32
CA LYS A 73 17.21 -34.56 -9.37
C LYS A 73 17.81 -33.30 -8.75
N GLN A 74 19.12 -33.32 -8.56
CA GLN A 74 19.95 -32.22 -8.06
C GLN A 74 20.31 -31.19 -9.14
N ASP A 75 20.32 -29.91 -8.73
CA ASP A 75 21.27 -28.84 -9.07
C ASP A 75 21.53 -28.51 -10.56
N ARG A 76 20.50 -28.18 -11.34
CA ARG A 76 20.69 -27.65 -12.72
C ARG A 76 19.98 -26.31 -12.92
N VAL A 77 20.73 -25.28 -13.30
CA VAL A 77 20.23 -23.93 -13.62
C VAL A 77 20.46 -23.66 -15.11
N VAL A 78 19.44 -23.18 -15.82
CA VAL A 78 19.52 -22.87 -17.25
C VAL A 78 19.58 -21.36 -17.44
N ASP A 79 20.68 -20.88 -18.04
CA ASP A 79 20.80 -19.52 -18.55
C ASP A 79 20.35 -19.52 -20.03
N TYR A 80 19.45 -18.61 -20.41
CA TYR A 80 18.87 -18.59 -21.76
C TYR A 80 19.55 -17.58 -22.68
N GLU A 81 20.40 -16.68 -22.15
CA GLU A 81 21.04 -15.63 -22.95
C GLU A 81 22.41 -16.02 -23.54
N ASP A 82 23.05 -17.10 -23.05
CA ASP A 82 24.42 -17.49 -23.44
C ASP A 82 24.50 -18.83 -24.22
N GLY A 83 23.43 -19.19 -24.93
CA GLY A 83 23.27 -20.53 -25.48
C GLY A 83 22.92 -21.56 -24.41
N PHE A 84 22.52 -22.77 -24.82
CA PHE A 84 21.97 -23.81 -23.95
C PHE A 84 23.04 -24.47 -23.02
N GLN A 85 23.81 -23.68 -22.27
CA GLN A 85 24.76 -24.20 -21.29
C GLN A 85 24.07 -24.45 -19.94
N ILE A 86 24.10 -25.70 -19.50
CA ILE A 86 23.67 -26.09 -18.15
C ILE A 86 24.76 -25.65 -17.18
N VAL A 87 24.45 -24.70 -16.30
CA VAL A 87 25.37 -24.21 -15.27
C VAL A 87 25.07 -24.90 -13.95
N THR A 88 26.13 -25.33 -13.25
CA THR A 88 26.04 -25.94 -11.92
C THR A 88 26.32 -24.89 -10.84
N GLU A 89 25.74 -25.05 -9.64
CA GLU A 89 25.92 -24.08 -8.54
C GLU A 89 27.40 -23.85 -8.19
N ASN A 90 28.24 -24.89 -8.26
CA ASN A 90 29.68 -24.80 -7.97
C ASN A 90 30.46 -23.91 -8.94
N GLN A 91 29.88 -23.58 -10.10
CA GLN A 91 30.48 -22.68 -11.10
C GLN A 91 30.01 -21.24 -10.94
N LEU A 92 29.05 -20.98 -10.05
CA LEU A 92 28.50 -19.65 -9.81
C LEU A 92 29.34 -18.89 -8.78
N PRO A 93 29.29 -17.55 -8.80
CA PRO A 93 29.95 -16.74 -7.78
C PRO A 93 29.55 -17.16 -6.36
N PRO A 94 30.54 -17.29 -5.44
CA PRO A 94 30.31 -17.76 -4.08
C PRO A 94 29.52 -16.73 -3.26
N TYR A 95 29.26 -17.08 -2.00
CA TYR A 95 28.65 -16.17 -1.03
C TYR A 95 29.42 -14.84 -0.95
N PRO A 96 28.74 -13.68 -1.01
CA PRO A 96 29.40 -12.38 -1.04
C PRO A 96 29.79 -11.94 0.38
N ASP A 97 30.92 -12.44 0.89
CA ASP A 97 31.42 -12.14 2.25
C ASP A 97 31.73 -10.64 2.48
N ASN A 98 31.93 -9.88 1.40
CA ASN A 98 32.17 -8.45 1.46
C ASN A 98 30.89 -7.61 1.59
N LEU A 99 29.70 -8.21 1.49
CA LEU A 99 28.42 -7.52 1.64
C LEU A 99 27.87 -7.73 3.04
N THR A 100 27.37 -6.64 3.63
CA THR A 100 26.64 -6.71 4.89
C THR A 100 25.24 -7.26 4.65
N LEU A 101 24.86 -8.26 5.43
CA LEU A 101 23.50 -8.79 5.44
C LEU A 101 22.52 -7.69 5.90
N ALA A 102 21.54 -7.35 5.07
CA ALA A 102 20.60 -6.27 5.38
C ALA A 102 19.14 -6.75 5.53
N ASP A 103 18.43 -6.10 6.45
CA ASP A 103 16.96 -6.10 6.55
C ASP A 103 16.49 -4.65 6.56
N GLY A 104 16.00 -4.17 5.42
CA GLY A 104 15.42 -2.82 5.34
C GLY A 104 16.38 -1.75 4.83
N ALA A 105 17.12 -2.04 3.76
CA ALA A 105 17.92 -1.04 3.04
C ALA A 105 17.86 -1.30 1.53
N TRP A 106 17.71 -0.24 0.74
CA TRP A 106 17.68 -0.33 -0.72
C TRP A 106 19.05 -0.76 -1.27
N GLN A 107 19.07 -1.85 -2.04
CA GLN A 107 20.26 -2.39 -2.69
C GLN A 107 20.02 -2.60 -4.18
N ASN A 108 21.04 -2.39 -5.00
CA ASN A 108 20.92 -2.49 -6.45
C ASN A 108 20.98 -3.94 -6.94
N VAL A 109 20.23 -4.24 -8.00
CA VAL A 109 20.42 -5.44 -8.81
C VAL A 109 21.26 -5.03 -10.00
N ASN A 110 22.56 -5.31 -9.96
CA ASN A 110 23.48 -4.96 -11.04
C ASN A 110 23.19 -5.78 -12.31
N GLY A 111 23.63 -5.26 -13.45
CA GLY A 111 23.53 -5.94 -14.74
C GLY A 111 22.18 -5.79 -15.45
N THR A 112 21.22 -5.08 -14.84
CA THR A 112 19.92 -4.77 -15.44
C THR A 112 19.99 -3.55 -16.36
N ARG A 113 19.17 -3.55 -17.42
CA ARG A 113 19.02 -2.43 -18.38
C ARG A 113 18.34 -1.20 -17.77
N TYR A 114 17.50 -1.41 -16.77
CA TYR A 114 16.78 -0.36 -16.06
C TYR A 114 17.06 -0.45 -14.57
N LYS A 115 16.80 0.64 -13.83
CA LYS A 115 16.93 0.66 -12.38
C LYS A 115 16.11 -0.47 -11.75
N PHE A 116 16.76 -1.30 -10.95
CA PHE A 116 16.13 -2.38 -10.20
C PHE A 116 16.75 -2.41 -8.80
N PHE A 117 15.93 -2.11 -7.80
CA PHE A 117 16.33 -2.17 -6.40
C PHE A 117 15.52 -3.22 -5.64
N VAL A 118 16.14 -3.82 -4.64
CA VAL A 118 15.53 -4.73 -3.66
C VAL A 118 15.75 -4.18 -2.25
N PHE A 119 14.83 -4.44 -1.32
CA PHE A 119 14.78 -3.77 -0.01
C PHE A 119 14.77 -4.74 1.18
N SER A 120 13.87 -5.73 1.16
CA SER A 120 13.67 -6.69 2.24
C SER A 120 13.14 -8.01 1.68
N ALA A 121 13.35 -9.11 2.41
CA ALA A 121 12.96 -10.45 1.98
C ALA A 121 12.26 -11.23 3.11
N PHE A 122 11.14 -11.86 2.79
CA PHE A 122 10.28 -12.56 3.75
C PHE A 122 9.98 -13.97 3.28
N TYR A 123 10.04 -14.93 4.18
CA TYR A 123 9.49 -16.26 3.93
C TYR A 123 7.95 -16.19 3.96
N ASP A 124 7.32 -16.64 2.86
CA ASP A 124 5.88 -16.69 2.71
C ASP A 124 5.46 -18.08 2.22
N GLN A 125 4.58 -18.74 2.96
CA GLN A 125 4.05 -20.05 2.62
C GLN A 125 2.53 -20.13 2.53
N ARG A 126 1.84 -18.98 2.49
CA ARG A 126 0.37 -18.94 2.47
C ARG A 126 -0.25 -19.52 1.20
N ARG A 127 0.54 -19.67 0.12
CA ARG A 127 0.12 -20.32 -1.13
C ARG A 127 1.13 -21.39 -1.58
N GLN A 128 2.35 -20.96 -1.83
CA GLN A 128 3.49 -21.80 -2.18
C GLN A 128 4.66 -21.30 -1.35
N ARG A 129 5.57 -22.20 -0.97
CA ARG A 129 6.76 -21.82 -0.20
C ARG A 129 7.67 -20.98 -1.07
N ASN A 130 7.86 -19.73 -0.68
CA ASN A 130 8.66 -18.78 -1.43
C ASN A 130 9.37 -17.81 -0.48
N VAL A 131 10.48 -17.27 -0.96
CA VAL A 131 11.01 -16.01 -0.43
C VAL A 131 10.43 -14.89 -1.29
N ARG A 132 9.67 -14.00 -0.66
CA ARG A 132 9.10 -12.82 -1.28
C ARG A 132 9.97 -11.62 -0.95
N ILE A 133 10.50 -10.99 -1.98
CA ILE A 133 11.35 -9.81 -1.86
C ILE A 133 10.52 -8.59 -2.24
N ILE A 134 10.59 -7.54 -1.42
CA ILE A 134 10.07 -6.22 -1.74
C ILE A 134 11.13 -5.49 -2.56
N GLY A 135 10.75 -4.94 -3.71
CA GLY A 135 11.66 -4.20 -4.58
C GLY A 135 10.97 -3.12 -5.40
N ALA A 136 11.73 -2.46 -6.27
CA ALA A 136 11.24 -1.48 -7.23
C ALA A 136 11.96 -1.68 -8.57
N THR A 137 11.19 -1.76 -9.65
CA THR A 137 11.71 -1.97 -11.01
C THR A 137 10.81 -1.35 -12.05
N LYS A 138 11.15 -1.50 -13.34
CA LYS A 138 10.38 -0.97 -14.46
C LYS A 138 8.96 -1.51 -14.46
N THR A 139 7.96 -0.63 -14.61
CA THR A 139 6.53 -0.98 -14.52
C THR A 139 6.09 -1.94 -15.63
N ARG A 140 6.56 -1.71 -16.87
CA ARG A 140 6.19 -2.50 -18.05
C ARG A 140 7.41 -3.24 -18.60
N GLY A 141 7.27 -4.55 -18.78
CA GLY A 141 8.37 -5.42 -19.21
C GLY A 141 9.54 -5.38 -18.24
N PRO A 142 9.33 -5.70 -16.95
CA PRO A 142 10.45 -5.82 -16.01
C PRO A 142 11.40 -6.91 -16.49
N GLU A 143 12.69 -6.71 -16.22
CA GLU A 143 13.75 -7.63 -16.63
C GLU A 143 13.65 -8.96 -15.89
N ARG A 144 14.04 -10.06 -16.54
CA ARG A 144 14.13 -11.35 -15.87
C ARG A 144 15.30 -11.33 -14.90
N VAL A 145 15.12 -11.96 -13.74
CA VAL A 145 16.14 -12.06 -12.70
C VAL A 145 16.15 -13.47 -12.10
N TRP A 146 17.24 -13.79 -11.40
CA TRP A 146 17.40 -15.03 -10.66
C TRP A 146 17.60 -14.70 -9.18
N CYS A 147 17.04 -15.54 -8.31
CA CYS A 147 17.28 -15.48 -6.89
C CYS A 147 18.34 -16.51 -6.52
N ARG A 148 19.45 -16.07 -5.92
CA ARG A 148 20.43 -16.94 -5.29
C ARG A 148 20.10 -17.06 -3.81
N LEU A 149 19.62 -18.22 -3.40
CA LEU A 149 19.17 -18.51 -2.04
C LEU A 149 20.34 -19.10 -1.25
N TRP A 150 20.70 -18.46 -0.15
CA TRP A 150 21.88 -18.83 0.64
C TRP A 150 21.46 -19.61 1.88
N TYR A 151 21.97 -20.84 2.00
CA TYR A 151 21.74 -21.73 3.12
C TYR A 151 23.02 -21.82 3.94
N LYS A 152 22.91 -21.53 5.24
CA LYS A 152 24.01 -21.75 6.17
C LYS A 152 24.10 -23.24 6.48
N VAL A 153 25.26 -23.83 6.24
CA VAL A 153 25.58 -25.22 6.55
C VAL A 153 26.65 -25.23 7.64
N ASN A 154 26.36 -25.92 8.72
CA ASN A 154 27.30 -26.17 9.79
C ASN A 154 27.80 -27.62 9.65
N ASP A 155 29.07 -27.78 9.34
CA ASP A 155 29.79 -29.04 9.42
C ASP A 155 30.64 -29.06 10.70
N PHE A 156 31.07 -30.24 11.15
CA PHE A 156 31.64 -30.49 12.48
C PHE A 156 32.72 -29.49 12.94
N ASN A 157 33.47 -28.86 12.01
CA ASN A 157 34.47 -27.83 12.29
C ASN A 157 34.36 -26.55 11.43
N SER A 158 33.33 -26.38 10.59
CA SER A 158 33.23 -25.20 9.71
C SER A 158 31.78 -24.79 9.44
N SER A 159 31.55 -23.48 9.34
CA SER A 159 30.28 -22.90 8.88
C SER A 159 30.52 -22.28 7.51
N TYR A 160 29.82 -22.78 6.49
CA TYR A 160 29.90 -22.24 5.13
C TYR A 160 28.50 -22.02 4.55
N HIS A 161 28.44 -21.32 3.42
CA HIS A 161 27.18 -21.05 2.73
C HIS A 161 27.10 -21.86 1.44
N MET A 162 25.95 -22.52 1.24
CA MET A 162 25.59 -23.14 -0.03
C MET A 162 24.52 -22.31 -0.72
N SER A 163 24.56 -22.26 -2.05
CA SER A 163 23.54 -21.59 -2.86
C SER A 163 22.60 -22.57 -3.55
N VAL A 164 21.36 -22.14 -3.72
CA VAL A 164 20.44 -22.67 -4.73
C VAL A 164 19.89 -21.49 -5.52
N THR A 165 20.09 -21.50 -6.83
CA THR A 165 19.67 -20.44 -7.75
C THR A 165 18.39 -20.84 -8.45
N VAL A 166 17.37 -19.99 -8.34
CA VAL A 166 16.03 -20.20 -8.93
C VAL A 166 15.61 -19.00 -9.77
N PRO A 167 14.78 -19.18 -10.81
CA PRO A 167 14.23 -18.03 -11.53
C PRO A 167 13.32 -17.20 -10.61
N GLY A 168 13.55 -15.89 -10.57
CA GLY A 168 12.72 -14.95 -9.84
C GLY A 168 11.49 -14.56 -10.66
N LYS A 169 10.29 -14.71 -10.09
CA LYS A 169 9.04 -14.25 -10.72
C LYS A 169 8.70 -12.86 -10.21
N ILE A 170 8.72 -11.87 -11.11
CA ILE A 170 8.38 -10.50 -10.77
C ILE A 170 6.88 -10.27 -10.89
N LYS A 171 6.27 -9.71 -9.84
CA LYS A 171 4.92 -9.18 -9.85
C LYS A 171 4.97 -7.70 -9.51
N VAL A 172 4.72 -6.85 -10.50
CA VAL A 172 4.59 -5.40 -10.29
C VAL A 172 3.33 -5.09 -9.49
N ILE A 173 3.43 -4.16 -8.54
CA ILE A 173 2.29 -3.71 -7.73
C ILE A 173 1.28 -2.98 -8.62
N ARG A 174 -0.01 -3.29 -8.42
CA ARG A 174 -1.10 -2.84 -9.30
C ARG A 174 -1.29 -1.33 -9.24
N GLU A 175 -1.17 -0.75 -8.04
CA GLU A 175 -1.25 0.69 -7.84
C GLU A 175 0.09 1.34 -8.21
N ASN A 176 0.23 1.79 -9.45
CA ASN A 176 1.49 2.32 -9.97
C ASN A 176 1.36 3.58 -10.84
N TRP A 177 0.12 3.98 -11.14
CA TRP A 177 -0.18 5.21 -11.90
C TRP A 177 0.45 5.24 -13.31
N ASN A 178 0.78 4.09 -13.89
CA ASN A 178 1.51 3.98 -15.16
C ASN A 178 2.85 4.75 -15.21
N LEU A 179 3.45 5.03 -14.04
CA LEU A 179 4.77 5.65 -13.97
C LEU A 179 5.85 4.71 -14.51
N LYS A 180 7.04 5.25 -14.81
CA LYS A 180 8.15 4.49 -15.41
C LYS A 180 8.58 3.29 -14.55
N TYR A 181 8.61 3.48 -13.24
CA TYR A 181 8.94 2.46 -12.25
C TYR A 181 7.81 2.27 -11.25
N SER A 182 7.78 1.09 -10.64
CA SER A 182 6.80 0.70 -9.64
C SER A 182 7.45 -0.22 -8.60
N ALA A 183 6.83 -0.27 -7.43
CA ALA A 183 7.10 -1.31 -6.46
C ALA A 183 6.76 -2.69 -7.07
N CYS A 184 7.44 -3.73 -6.61
CA CYS A 184 7.23 -5.09 -7.08
C CYS A 184 7.52 -6.10 -5.97
N PHE A 185 6.97 -7.29 -6.15
CA PHE A 185 7.42 -8.50 -5.49
C PHE A 185 8.36 -9.27 -6.42
N VAL A 186 9.53 -9.68 -5.94
CA VAL A 186 10.32 -10.76 -6.56
C VAL A 186 10.04 -12.03 -5.78
N MET A 187 9.40 -12.99 -6.43
CA MET A 187 9.02 -14.27 -5.83
C MET A 187 10.06 -15.33 -6.19
N CYS A 188 10.77 -15.82 -5.18
CA CYS A 188 11.78 -16.85 -5.30
C CYS A 188 11.22 -18.18 -4.78
N PRO A 189 10.79 -19.11 -5.65
CA PRO A 189 10.18 -20.36 -5.20
C PRO A 189 11.19 -21.24 -4.45
N LEU A 190 10.74 -21.87 -3.37
CA LEU A 190 11.55 -22.80 -2.58
C LEU A 190 11.18 -24.24 -2.93
N THR A 191 12.19 -25.03 -3.32
CA THR A 191 12.05 -26.48 -3.57
C THR A 191 12.45 -27.32 -2.34
N ASN A 192 13.36 -26.80 -1.50
CA ASN A 192 13.85 -27.47 -0.30
C ASN A 192 12.94 -27.23 0.91
N ARG A 193 12.92 -28.15 1.88
CA ARG A 193 12.24 -28.00 3.19
C ARG A 193 12.83 -26.91 4.07
N THR A 194 14.11 -26.61 3.95
CA THR A 194 14.76 -25.54 4.74
C THR A 194 14.45 -24.15 4.18
N VAL A 195 14.39 -23.14 5.06
CA VAL A 195 14.28 -21.73 4.68
C VAL A 195 15.72 -21.18 4.57
N PRO A 196 16.09 -20.52 3.47
CA PRO A 196 17.42 -19.92 3.35
C PRO A 196 17.62 -18.80 4.38
N ALA A 197 18.86 -18.58 4.80
CA ALA A 197 19.22 -17.51 5.74
C ALA A 197 19.25 -16.14 5.05
N ALA A 198 19.65 -16.10 3.78
CA ALA A 198 19.75 -14.89 2.99
C ALA A 198 19.36 -15.15 1.53
N VAL A 199 19.12 -14.07 0.78
CA VAL A 199 18.87 -14.12 -0.66
C VAL A 199 19.56 -12.95 -1.36
N SER A 200 20.08 -13.23 -2.55
CA SER A 200 20.54 -12.22 -3.50
C SER A 200 19.73 -12.31 -4.79
N VAL A 201 19.55 -11.18 -5.47
CA VAL A 201 18.92 -11.10 -6.79
C VAL A 201 19.96 -10.67 -7.81
N VAL A 202 20.08 -11.42 -8.91
CA VAL A 202 21.04 -11.19 -9.99
C VAL A 202 20.35 -11.12 -11.35
N ALA A 203 20.86 -10.28 -12.24
CA ALA A 203 20.34 -10.10 -13.59
C ALA A 203 20.78 -11.18 -14.57
N ARG A 204 21.87 -11.92 -14.29
CA ARG A 204 22.27 -13.15 -14.97
C ARG A 204 22.84 -14.11 -13.94
N VAL A 205 22.78 -15.42 -14.20
CA VAL A 205 23.23 -16.40 -13.20
C VAL A 205 24.73 -16.30 -12.92
N ARG A 206 25.56 -15.88 -13.88
CA ARG A 206 27.01 -15.74 -13.65
C ARG A 206 27.42 -14.43 -12.99
N ASP A 207 26.50 -13.47 -12.82
CA ASP A 207 26.84 -12.19 -12.20
C ASP A 207 27.16 -12.36 -10.72
N HIS A 208 28.16 -11.60 -10.23
CA HIS A 208 28.43 -11.47 -8.81
C HIS A 208 27.28 -10.68 -8.14
N PRO A 209 26.69 -11.18 -7.05
CA PRO A 209 25.67 -10.45 -6.30
C PRO A 209 26.17 -9.08 -5.83
N ALA A 210 25.37 -8.05 -6.08
CA ALA A 210 25.58 -6.70 -5.54
C ALA A 210 24.63 -6.38 -4.38
N ASN A 211 23.87 -7.38 -3.93
CA ASN A 211 22.91 -7.27 -2.85
C ASN A 211 22.88 -8.54 -2.02
N LEU A 212 22.57 -8.40 -0.73
CA LEU A 212 22.43 -9.48 0.22
C LEU A 212 21.34 -9.12 1.25
N LEU A 213 20.21 -9.83 1.17
CA LEU A 213 19.05 -9.60 2.03
C LEU A 213 18.89 -10.74 3.03
N ALA A 214 18.67 -10.41 4.31
CA ALA A 214 18.23 -11.37 5.30
C ALA A 214 16.83 -11.88 4.94
N VAL A 215 16.64 -13.20 5.03
CA VAL A 215 15.32 -13.80 4.83
C VAL A 215 14.63 -13.89 6.19
N ILE A 216 13.64 -13.03 6.39
CA ILE A 216 12.87 -12.97 7.63
C ILE A 216 11.87 -14.10 7.64
N ASN A 217 11.90 -14.92 8.70
CA ASN A 217 10.97 -16.02 8.89
C ASN A 217 10.26 -15.89 10.24
N ASN A 218 9.13 -15.18 10.24
CA ASN A 218 8.26 -15.07 11.41
C ASN A 218 7.20 -16.19 11.45
N PHE A 219 7.24 -17.18 10.55
CA PHE A 219 6.12 -18.13 10.41
C PHE A 219 5.84 -18.95 11.68
N ASN A 220 6.90 -19.28 12.43
CA ASN A 220 6.77 -20.04 13.67
C ASN A 220 6.45 -19.16 14.89
N GLU A 221 6.32 -17.84 14.71
CA GLU A 221 5.90 -16.96 15.80
C GLU A 221 4.41 -17.17 16.09
N SER A 222 4.05 -17.33 17.36
CA SER A 222 2.65 -17.36 17.76
C SER A 222 2.06 -15.97 17.57
N ILE A 223 1.06 -15.82 16.69
CA ILE A 223 0.37 -14.55 16.49
C ILE A 223 -0.32 -14.17 17.80
N PRO A 224 0.15 -13.14 18.53
CA PRO A 224 -0.48 -12.83 19.79
C PRO A 224 -1.81 -12.13 19.48
N ALA A 225 -2.88 -12.58 20.15
CA ALA A 225 -4.20 -12.00 19.97
C ALA A 225 -4.18 -10.51 20.32
N ASN A 226 -4.98 -9.72 19.59
CA ASN A 226 -5.24 -8.30 19.88
C ASN A 226 -4.03 -7.36 19.84
N ARG A 227 -2.90 -7.75 19.24
CA ARG A 227 -1.78 -6.83 18.98
C ARG A 227 -2.00 -6.08 17.67
N PHE A 228 -1.89 -4.75 17.73
CA PHE A 228 -2.09 -3.86 16.59
C PHE A 228 -0.80 -3.09 16.28
N ALA A 229 -0.50 -2.94 14.99
CA ALA A 229 0.56 -2.09 14.49
C ALA A 229 0.05 -1.11 13.44
N VAL A 230 0.84 -0.07 13.17
CA VAL A 230 0.57 0.96 12.17
C VAL A 230 1.71 1.00 11.15
N CYS A 231 1.32 1.03 9.87
CA CYS A 231 2.18 1.30 8.73
C CYS A 231 1.88 2.70 8.20
N VAL A 232 2.92 3.52 8.10
CA VAL A 232 2.83 4.86 7.52
C VAL A 232 3.68 4.94 6.25
N LYS A 233 3.22 5.70 5.26
CA LYS A 233 4.00 6.01 4.06
C LYS A 233 5.33 6.72 4.41
N PRO A 234 6.29 6.77 3.46
CA PRO A 234 7.57 7.45 3.70
C PRO A 234 7.42 8.89 4.17
N LEU A 235 8.22 9.26 5.18
CA LEU A 235 8.32 10.62 5.69
C LEU A 235 9.28 11.41 4.81
N HIS A 236 8.75 12.40 4.09
CA HIS A 236 9.44 13.12 3.02
C HIS A 236 9.22 14.64 3.13
N PHE A 237 9.92 15.44 2.31
CA PHE A 237 9.91 16.92 2.33
C PHE A 237 10.34 17.53 3.67
N ASP A 238 11.48 17.09 4.20
CA ASP A 238 12.06 17.58 5.45
C ASP A 238 11.04 17.68 6.60
N TYR A 239 10.22 16.63 6.72
CA TYR A 239 9.09 16.63 7.62
C TYR A 239 9.55 16.83 9.07
N ASN A 240 9.18 17.97 9.65
CA ASN A 240 9.65 18.43 10.96
C ASN A 240 8.50 19.00 11.80
N ARG A 241 7.42 18.24 11.96
CA ARG A 241 6.24 18.60 12.77
C ARG A 241 6.12 17.66 13.96
N GLU A 242 6.93 17.88 14.98
CA GLU A 242 7.05 17.05 16.18
C GLU A 242 5.73 16.88 16.93
N MET A 243 4.94 17.95 17.10
CA MET A 243 3.63 17.87 17.77
C MET A 243 2.65 16.95 17.03
N GLN A 244 2.68 16.94 15.69
CA GLN A 244 1.83 16.04 14.90
C GLN A 244 2.25 14.58 15.05
N ILE A 245 3.56 14.30 15.14
CA ILE A 245 4.08 12.94 15.38
C ILE A 245 3.73 12.46 16.79
N LEU A 246 3.89 13.33 17.79
CA LEU A 246 3.54 13.01 19.17
C LEU A 246 2.06 12.69 19.30
N GLU A 247 1.20 13.55 18.77
CA GLU A 247 -0.25 13.31 18.76
C GLU A 247 -0.60 12.03 18.00
N PHE A 248 0.01 11.82 16.82
CA PHE A 248 -0.23 10.63 16.01
C PHE A 248 0.10 9.34 16.75
N ILE A 249 1.29 9.26 17.35
CA ILE A 249 1.73 8.09 18.09
C ILE A 249 0.85 7.91 19.33
N GLU A 250 0.73 8.92 20.19
CA GLU A 250 0.06 8.76 21.48
C GLU A 250 -1.45 8.52 21.32
N LEU A 251 -2.14 9.15 20.37
CA LEU A 251 -3.56 8.85 20.14
C LEU A 251 -3.75 7.43 19.58
N ASN A 252 -2.91 6.97 18.65
CA ASN A 252 -2.98 5.58 18.19
C ASN A 252 -2.64 4.58 19.31
N ARG A 253 -1.74 4.93 20.24
CA ARG A 253 -1.44 4.12 21.44
C ARG A 253 -2.66 4.01 22.36
N LEU A 254 -3.36 5.11 22.61
CA LEU A 254 -4.62 5.10 23.37
C LEU A 254 -5.71 4.28 22.68
N LEU A 255 -5.69 4.24 21.35
CA LEU A 255 -6.55 3.39 20.54
C LEU A 255 -6.12 1.90 20.53
N GLY A 256 -5.04 1.54 21.22
CA GLY A 256 -4.57 0.15 21.38
C GLY A 256 -3.50 -0.30 20.39
N VAL A 257 -2.85 0.62 19.68
CA VAL A 257 -1.69 0.32 18.82
C VAL A 257 -0.43 0.20 19.67
N GLU A 258 0.36 -0.85 19.44
CA GLU A 258 1.59 -1.12 20.18
C GLU A 258 2.86 -0.70 19.43
N HIS A 259 2.82 -0.73 18.09
CA HIS A 259 4.02 -0.54 17.30
C HIS A 259 3.78 0.22 15.99
N PHE A 260 4.77 0.99 15.58
CA PHE A 260 4.73 1.84 14.40
C PHE A 260 5.95 1.54 13.53
N THR A 261 5.73 1.35 12.23
CA THR A 261 6.82 1.31 11.25
C THR A 261 6.78 2.57 10.41
N PHE A 262 7.87 3.34 10.48
CA PHE A 262 8.09 4.53 9.68
C PHE A 262 9.24 4.30 8.70
N TYR A 263 9.28 5.13 7.65
CA TYR A 263 10.33 5.12 6.64
C TYR A 263 10.90 6.52 6.47
N ASN A 264 12.19 6.68 6.78
CA ASN A 264 12.88 7.97 6.76
C ASN A 264 13.48 8.21 5.37
N HIS A 265 12.78 9.01 4.56
CA HIS A 265 13.33 9.56 3.32
C HIS A 265 14.02 10.88 3.62
N THR A 266 13.27 11.84 4.18
CA THR A 266 13.79 13.15 4.63
C THR A 266 12.93 13.68 5.79
N ILE A 267 13.38 13.45 7.03
CA ILE A 267 12.81 14.05 8.25
C ILE A 267 13.71 15.16 8.79
N GLY A 268 13.13 16.15 9.47
CA GLY A 268 13.87 17.17 10.18
C GLY A 268 14.32 16.75 11.59
N HIS A 269 15.14 17.60 12.21
CA HIS A 269 15.81 17.31 13.49
C HIS A 269 14.86 17.09 14.68
N GLN A 270 13.74 17.81 14.76
CA GLN A 270 12.79 17.68 15.89
C GLN A 270 12.06 16.35 15.82
N VAL A 271 11.54 16.00 14.63
CA VAL A 271 10.91 14.69 14.41
C VAL A 271 11.92 13.55 14.60
N ALA A 272 13.17 13.73 14.14
CA ALA A 272 14.22 12.74 14.35
C ALA A 272 14.52 12.50 15.84
N CYS A 273 14.51 13.56 16.66
CA CYS A 273 14.68 13.47 18.12
C CYS A 273 13.54 12.66 18.75
N VAL A 274 12.29 13.04 18.46
CA VAL A 274 11.10 12.37 19.00
C VAL A 274 11.06 10.88 18.59
N LEU A 275 11.24 10.58 17.31
CA LEU A 275 11.17 9.19 16.83
C LEU A 275 12.30 8.32 17.36
N ARG A 276 13.45 8.90 17.72
CA ARG A 276 14.54 8.17 18.39
C ARG A 276 14.13 7.70 19.78
N ASP A 277 13.53 8.57 20.60
CA ASP A 277 13.04 8.17 21.94
C ASP A 277 12.01 7.02 21.84
N TYR A 278 11.05 7.09 20.90
CA TYR A 278 10.11 5.99 20.70
C TYR A 278 10.76 4.71 20.17
N ALA A 279 11.81 4.82 19.35
CA ALA A 279 12.56 3.68 18.85
C ALA A 279 13.35 2.99 19.97
N ASP A 280 14.01 3.76 20.84
CA ASP A 280 14.75 3.24 22.00
C ASP A 280 13.84 2.52 23.00
N ARG A 281 12.55 2.89 23.03
CA ARG A 281 11.50 2.21 23.81
C ARG A 281 10.87 1.00 23.13
N GLY A 282 11.31 0.65 21.91
CA GLY A 282 10.78 -0.47 21.13
C GLY A 282 9.40 -0.24 20.50
N MET A 283 8.88 0.99 20.52
CA MET A 283 7.56 1.33 19.97
C MET A 283 7.61 1.68 18.48
N VAL A 284 8.76 2.13 18.00
CA VAL A 284 8.95 2.56 16.61
C VAL A 284 10.07 1.75 15.96
N THR A 285 9.80 1.21 14.78
CA THR A 285 10.84 0.81 13.82
C THR A 285 11.03 1.92 12.80
N MET A 286 12.24 2.45 12.71
CA MET A 286 12.59 3.52 11.79
C MET A 286 13.53 2.98 10.70
N LEU A 287 13.03 2.87 9.46
CA LEU A 287 13.80 2.30 8.34
C LEU A 287 14.38 3.38 7.42
N PRO A 288 15.63 3.26 6.94
CA PRO A 288 16.18 4.17 5.95
C PRO A 288 15.45 4.01 4.60
N TRP A 289 15.16 5.12 3.92
CA TRP A 289 14.31 5.10 2.72
C TRP A 289 14.85 5.90 1.54
N GLN A 290 16.14 5.74 1.26
CA GLN A 290 16.79 6.39 0.11
C GLN A 290 16.73 5.52 -1.15
N LEU A 291 15.65 5.67 -1.89
CA LEU A 291 15.46 5.03 -3.18
C LEU A 291 15.92 5.96 -4.32
N ASN A 292 16.88 5.51 -5.13
CA ASN A 292 17.36 6.27 -6.29
C ASN A 292 16.38 6.18 -7.48
N MET A 293 15.15 6.66 -7.29
CA MET A 293 14.13 6.87 -8.33
C MET A 293 13.43 8.19 -8.04
N VAL A 294 13.34 9.07 -9.04
CA VAL A 294 12.81 10.43 -8.82
C VAL A 294 11.33 10.38 -8.44
N SER A 295 11.00 10.81 -7.22
CA SER A 295 9.62 10.81 -6.72
C SER A 295 8.68 11.66 -7.59
N GLN A 296 7.42 11.23 -7.69
CA GLN A 296 6.33 11.81 -8.50
C GLN A 296 6.58 11.89 -10.02
N LYS A 297 7.78 11.56 -10.50
CA LYS A 297 8.14 11.51 -11.92
C LYS A 297 8.43 10.10 -12.40
N GLU A 298 9.33 9.42 -11.70
CA GLU A 298 9.76 8.05 -12.01
C GLU A 298 8.96 7.02 -11.20
N ILE A 299 8.67 7.31 -9.93
CA ILE A 299 7.90 6.45 -9.01
C ILE A 299 6.96 7.29 -8.12
N ARG A 300 5.84 6.72 -7.68
CA ARG A 300 4.84 7.41 -6.86
C ARG A 300 5.31 7.57 -5.41
N THR A 301 5.30 8.80 -4.90
CA THR A 301 5.57 9.16 -3.47
C THR A 301 6.68 8.35 -2.84
N GLU A 302 7.90 8.59 -3.32
CA GLU A 302 9.11 7.99 -2.73
C GLU A 302 9.06 6.44 -2.73
N GLY A 303 8.20 5.82 -3.54
CA GLY A 303 7.98 4.36 -3.52
C GLY A 303 7.01 3.89 -2.44
N LEU A 304 5.96 4.66 -2.11
CA LEU A 304 5.03 4.37 -1.01
C LEU A 304 4.49 2.94 -0.99
N PHE A 305 4.26 2.33 -2.15
CA PHE A 305 3.70 0.98 -2.23
C PHE A 305 4.71 -0.11 -1.85
N ALA A 306 6.00 0.15 -2.02
CA ALA A 306 7.04 -0.71 -1.46
C ALA A 306 7.04 -0.61 0.07
N ALA A 307 6.91 0.59 0.64
CA ALA A 307 6.83 0.80 2.09
C ALA A 307 5.60 0.12 2.71
N LEU A 308 4.40 0.34 2.14
CA LEU A 308 3.17 -0.28 2.67
C LEU A 308 3.25 -1.81 2.66
N ASN A 309 3.86 -2.41 1.62
CA ASN A 309 4.01 -3.86 1.56
C ASN A 309 5.17 -4.36 2.42
N ASP A 310 6.30 -3.65 2.53
CA ASP A 310 7.34 -4.02 3.51
C ASP A 310 6.76 -4.07 4.94
N CYS A 311 6.05 -3.03 5.37
CA CYS A 311 5.47 -2.98 6.71
C CYS A 311 4.44 -4.09 6.93
N LEU A 312 3.61 -4.39 5.92
CA LEU A 312 2.64 -5.49 5.95
C LEU A 312 3.34 -6.83 6.24
N TYR A 313 4.38 -7.17 5.47
CA TYR A 313 5.08 -8.45 5.61
C TYR A 313 5.96 -8.50 6.87
N ARG A 314 6.53 -7.37 7.29
CA ARG A 314 7.26 -7.23 8.56
C ARG A 314 6.37 -7.45 9.77
N SER A 315 5.12 -7.00 9.69
CA SER A 315 4.11 -7.16 10.73
C SER A 315 3.46 -8.54 10.74
N MET A 316 3.57 -9.28 9.63
CA MET A 316 2.97 -10.60 9.49
C MET A 316 3.53 -11.57 10.54
N TYR A 317 2.59 -12.25 11.22
CA TYR A 317 2.81 -13.15 12.35
C TYR A 317 3.25 -12.49 13.68
N LYS A 318 3.60 -11.20 13.67
CA LYS A 318 3.91 -10.40 14.87
C LYS A 318 2.70 -9.69 15.46
N TYR A 319 1.80 -9.25 14.59
CA TYR A 319 0.61 -8.49 14.94
C TYR A 319 -0.63 -9.14 14.33
N SER A 320 -1.70 -9.18 15.11
CA SER A 320 -2.99 -9.69 14.66
C SER A 320 -3.66 -8.78 13.62
N HIS A 321 -3.40 -7.47 13.72
CA HIS A 321 -4.01 -6.45 12.89
C HIS A 321 -3.01 -5.33 12.59
N VAL A 322 -3.08 -4.79 11.38
CA VAL A 322 -2.23 -3.69 10.92
C VAL A 322 -3.06 -2.61 10.27
N LEU A 323 -2.90 -1.38 10.75
CA LEU A 323 -3.46 -0.17 10.18
C LEU A 323 -2.55 0.33 9.06
N LEU A 324 -3.13 0.69 7.92
CA LEU A 324 -2.43 1.43 6.88
C LEU A 324 -3.10 2.81 6.79
N ILE A 325 -2.48 3.81 7.41
CA ILE A 325 -2.98 5.18 7.60
C ILE A 325 -1.86 6.21 7.37
N ASP A 326 -2.23 7.45 7.05
CA ASP A 326 -1.30 8.60 6.99
C ASP A 326 -1.25 9.36 8.33
N LEU A 327 -0.25 10.23 8.52
CA LEU A 327 -0.06 11.00 9.76
C LEU A 327 -1.22 11.96 10.11
N ASP A 328 -2.03 12.32 9.11
CA ASP A 328 -3.21 13.16 9.24
C ASP A 328 -4.51 12.36 9.38
N GLU A 329 -4.42 11.03 9.57
CA GLU A 329 -5.56 10.12 9.54
C GLU A 329 -5.67 9.27 10.82
N TYR A 330 -6.88 9.19 11.40
CA TYR A 330 -7.15 8.43 12.62
C TYR A 330 -8.42 7.59 12.46
N VAL A 331 -8.35 6.30 12.77
CA VAL A 331 -9.56 5.44 12.84
C VAL A 331 -10.18 5.62 14.21
N VAL A 332 -11.33 6.28 14.28
CA VAL A 332 -11.98 6.63 15.56
C VAL A 332 -13.25 5.80 15.75
N PRO A 333 -13.30 4.90 16.75
CA PRO A 333 -14.51 4.18 17.11
C PRO A 333 -15.55 5.09 17.76
N LYS A 334 -16.83 4.91 17.40
CA LYS A 334 -17.92 5.70 17.97
C LYS A 334 -18.36 5.23 19.35
N HIS A 335 -18.38 3.92 19.57
CA HIS A 335 -18.95 3.31 20.78
C HIS A 335 -17.93 2.55 21.65
N ASN A 336 -16.70 2.37 21.16
CA ASN A 336 -15.64 1.64 21.84
C ASN A 336 -14.47 2.58 22.16
N ASP A 337 -13.66 2.24 23.15
CA ASP A 337 -12.49 3.04 23.53
C ASP A 337 -11.26 2.69 22.69
N THR A 338 -11.16 1.46 22.20
CA THR A 338 -9.98 0.98 21.46
C THR A 338 -10.34 0.24 20.17
N LEU A 339 -9.36 0.10 19.28
CA LEU A 339 -9.48 -0.66 18.02
C LEU A 339 -9.65 -2.16 18.27
N PRO A 340 -8.93 -2.81 19.21
CA PRO A 340 -9.26 -4.18 19.61
C PRO A 340 -10.73 -4.36 20.01
N GLN A 341 -11.26 -3.46 20.84
CA GLN A 341 -12.68 -3.51 21.24
C GLN A 341 -13.62 -3.29 20.06
N LEU A 342 -13.28 -2.39 19.13
CA LEU A 342 -14.05 -2.20 17.90
C LEU A 342 -14.07 -3.46 17.03
N ILE A 343 -12.92 -4.12 16.83
CA ILE A 343 -12.85 -5.35 16.04
C ILE A 343 -13.64 -6.47 16.72
N ASP A 344 -13.54 -6.61 18.04
CA ASP A 344 -14.33 -7.57 18.81
C ASP A 344 -15.84 -7.30 18.68
N TYR A 345 -16.25 -6.05 18.81
CA TYR A 345 -17.64 -5.62 18.58
C TYR A 345 -18.14 -5.98 17.17
N LEU A 346 -17.33 -5.73 16.14
CA LEU A 346 -17.68 -6.06 14.75
C LEU A 346 -17.78 -7.58 14.53
N ASN A 347 -16.92 -8.37 15.17
CA ASN A 347 -16.95 -9.83 15.09
C ASN A 347 -18.21 -10.43 15.74
N HIS A 348 -18.74 -9.80 16.79
CA HIS A 348 -19.99 -10.22 17.41
C HIS A 348 -21.24 -9.77 16.62
N ARG A 349 -21.19 -8.59 16.02
CA ARG A 349 -22.35 -8.00 15.31
C ARG A 349 -22.50 -8.52 13.87
N LEU A 350 -21.41 -8.94 13.23
CA LEU A 350 -21.35 -9.26 11.80
C LEU A 350 -20.64 -10.60 11.55
N ASN A 351 -20.92 -11.24 10.42
CA ASN A 351 -20.15 -12.41 9.99
C ASN A 351 -18.79 -11.99 9.43
N THR A 352 -17.73 -12.17 10.22
CA THR A 352 -16.36 -11.75 9.86
C THR A 352 -15.41 -12.91 9.52
N ARG A 353 -15.94 -14.13 9.32
CA ARG A 353 -15.12 -15.34 9.09
C ARG A 353 -14.18 -15.21 7.89
N THR A 354 -14.62 -14.53 6.84
CA THR A 354 -13.85 -14.29 5.60
C THR A 354 -13.27 -12.88 5.53
N THR A 355 -13.30 -12.11 6.63
CA THR A 355 -12.83 -10.73 6.65
C THR A 355 -11.30 -10.70 6.78
N GLY A 356 -10.64 -10.28 5.70
CA GLY A 356 -9.21 -9.99 5.66
C GLY A 356 -8.89 -8.51 5.94
N SER A 357 -9.83 -7.60 5.74
CA SER A 357 -9.66 -6.19 6.13
C SER A 357 -10.97 -5.49 6.50
N PHE A 358 -10.85 -4.43 7.29
CA PHE A 358 -11.92 -3.54 7.75
C PHE A 358 -11.69 -2.17 7.13
N SER A 359 -12.56 -1.76 6.19
CA SER A 359 -12.45 -0.46 5.50
C SER A 359 -13.31 0.59 6.20
N PHE A 360 -12.74 1.77 6.44
CA PHE A 360 -13.42 2.89 7.09
C PHE A 360 -13.74 3.99 6.07
N GLN A 361 -14.92 4.59 6.20
CA GLN A 361 -15.29 5.75 5.38
C GLN A 361 -14.55 7.00 5.85
N ASN A 362 -14.08 7.80 4.90
CA ASN A 362 -13.35 9.03 5.18
C ASN A 362 -14.28 10.19 5.52
N ALA A 363 -13.98 10.85 6.64
CA ALA A 363 -14.51 12.12 7.08
C ALA A 363 -13.41 13.18 7.02
N PHE A 364 -13.55 14.19 6.17
CA PHE A 364 -12.62 15.31 6.14
C PHE A 364 -12.92 16.30 7.26
N PHE A 365 -11.90 16.56 8.07
CA PHE A 365 -11.80 17.65 9.03
C PHE A 365 -10.88 18.70 8.41
N TYR A 366 -11.46 19.66 7.67
CA TYR A 366 -10.65 20.63 6.95
C TYR A 366 -10.03 21.64 7.90
N LEU A 367 -8.72 21.85 7.78
CA LEU A 367 -7.97 22.74 8.68
C LEU A 367 -8.36 24.22 8.54
N GLN A 368 -9.05 24.59 7.45
CA GLN A 368 -9.56 25.93 7.22
C GLN A 368 -10.90 26.23 7.89
N TRP A 369 -11.60 25.24 8.43
CA TRP A 369 -12.69 25.55 9.37
C TRP A 369 -12.10 26.13 10.65
N GLU A 370 -12.85 27.00 11.31
CA GLU A 370 -12.48 27.54 12.61
C GLU A 370 -12.20 26.42 13.63
N ASP A 371 -11.35 26.76 14.59
CA ASP A 371 -11.10 25.90 15.75
C ASP A 371 -12.38 25.77 16.59
N ASP A 372 -12.48 24.69 17.36
CA ASP A 372 -13.59 24.49 18.29
C ASP A 372 -13.52 25.52 19.43
N ASP A 373 -14.61 26.24 19.68
CA ASP A 373 -14.66 27.29 20.71
C ASP A 373 -14.26 26.79 22.10
N SER A 374 -14.51 25.50 22.40
CA SER A 374 -14.15 24.92 23.70
C SER A 374 -12.65 24.92 23.96
N VAL A 375 -11.82 24.97 22.90
CA VAL A 375 -10.36 25.03 22.99
C VAL A 375 -9.89 26.26 23.73
N TYR A 376 -10.59 27.40 23.61
CA TYR A 376 -10.24 28.63 24.33
C TYR A 376 -10.48 28.56 25.83
N GLY A 377 -11.27 27.57 26.27
CA GLY A 377 -11.46 27.24 27.69
C GLY A 377 -10.52 26.14 28.18
N PHE A 378 -9.54 25.71 27.38
CA PHE A 378 -8.57 24.70 27.83
C PHE A 378 -7.48 25.39 28.66
N ASP A 379 -7.34 24.99 29.92
CA ASP A 379 -6.28 25.51 30.80
C ASP A 379 -4.87 25.08 30.35
N ASP A 380 -4.78 24.08 29.46
CA ASP A 380 -3.53 23.45 29.04
C ASP A 380 -3.14 23.81 27.59
N PRO A 381 -1.99 24.49 27.37
CA PRO A 381 -1.57 24.91 26.04
C PRO A 381 -1.19 23.74 25.12
N VAL A 382 -0.83 22.56 25.64
CA VAL A 382 -0.59 21.38 24.81
C VAL A 382 -1.91 20.92 24.20
N SER A 383 -2.95 20.78 25.03
CA SER A 383 -4.26 20.32 24.57
C SER A 383 -4.85 21.23 23.48
N ALA A 384 -4.60 22.54 23.57
CA ALA A 384 -5.05 23.52 22.58
C ALA A 384 -4.32 23.41 21.23
N ASN A 385 -3.14 22.80 21.19
CA ASN A 385 -2.34 22.63 19.98
C ASN A 385 -2.56 21.27 19.28
N LEU A 386 -3.26 20.32 19.91
CA LEU A 386 -3.57 19.01 19.34
C LEU A 386 -4.65 19.13 18.26
N VAL A 387 -4.36 18.70 17.03
CA VAL A 387 -5.26 18.89 15.88
C VAL A 387 -6.59 18.16 16.05
N THR A 388 -6.56 16.99 16.68
CA THR A 388 -7.75 16.18 16.93
C THR A 388 -8.67 16.78 18.00
N LEU A 389 -8.12 17.60 18.88
CA LEU A 389 -8.88 18.36 19.89
C LEU A 389 -9.29 19.74 19.39
N ARG A 390 -8.52 20.31 18.48
CA ARG A 390 -8.75 21.66 17.95
C ARG A 390 -9.74 21.70 16.80
N LYS A 391 -9.71 20.70 15.90
CA LYS A 391 -10.53 20.64 14.69
C LYS A 391 -11.64 19.60 14.85
N THR A 392 -12.80 20.00 15.37
CA THR A 392 -13.94 19.09 15.58
C THR A 392 -14.97 19.15 14.46
N ARG A 393 -14.88 20.13 13.57
CA ARG A 393 -15.79 20.25 12.43
C ARG A 393 -15.34 19.34 11.28
N ARG A 394 -16.27 18.53 10.78
CA ARG A 394 -16.05 17.71 9.59
C ARG A 394 -17.14 17.88 8.53
N ARG A 395 -16.82 17.45 7.31
CA ARG A 395 -17.80 17.32 6.24
C ARG A 395 -18.91 16.35 6.66
N SER A 396 -20.16 16.73 6.42
CA SER A 396 -21.32 15.91 6.78
C SER A 396 -21.37 14.61 5.98
N LYS A 397 -21.10 14.71 4.67
CA LYS A 397 -21.09 13.57 3.76
C LYS A 397 -19.74 12.86 3.81
N LEU A 398 -19.78 11.59 4.21
CA LEU A 398 -18.62 10.70 4.18
C LEU A 398 -18.28 10.27 2.75
N HIS A 399 -17.01 10.01 2.49
CA HIS A 399 -16.60 9.42 1.21
C HIS A 399 -17.00 7.94 1.16
N PRO A 400 -17.42 7.43 -0.02
CA PRO A 400 -17.69 6.00 -0.18
C PRO A 400 -16.45 5.15 0.12
N HIS A 401 -16.66 3.90 0.53
CA HIS A 401 -15.56 2.95 0.71
C HIS A 401 -14.69 2.86 -0.55
N LYS A 402 -13.39 2.62 -0.34
CA LYS A 402 -12.33 2.60 -1.36
C LYS A 402 -11.99 3.97 -1.97
N GLN A 403 -12.77 5.02 -1.70
CA GLN A 403 -12.45 6.39 -2.06
C GLN A 403 -11.97 7.14 -0.83
N ARG A 404 -10.68 7.48 -0.76
CA ARG A 404 -10.06 8.11 0.44
C ARG A 404 -10.12 7.26 1.72
N SER A 405 -10.70 6.06 1.69
CA SER A 405 -10.69 5.13 2.82
C SER A 405 -9.28 4.78 3.27
N LYS A 406 -9.20 4.36 4.52
CA LYS A 406 -8.09 3.59 5.08
C LYS A 406 -8.64 2.37 5.78
N TYR A 407 -7.76 1.47 6.19
CA TYR A 407 -8.19 0.16 6.63
C TYR A 407 -7.26 -0.44 7.68
N ILE A 408 -7.87 -1.32 8.47
CA ILE A 408 -7.18 -2.30 9.30
C ILE A 408 -7.20 -3.61 8.52
N CYS A 409 -6.08 -4.30 8.38
CA CYS A 409 -6.03 -5.62 7.76
C CYS A 409 -5.40 -6.67 8.66
N LYS A 410 -5.74 -7.92 8.40
CA LYS A 410 -5.05 -9.10 8.92
C LYS A 410 -3.88 -9.41 7.99
N PRO A 411 -2.62 -9.26 8.44
CA PRO A 411 -1.46 -9.41 7.55
C PRO A 411 -1.38 -10.79 6.89
N GLU A 412 -1.72 -11.84 7.63
CA GLU A 412 -1.71 -13.23 7.16
C GLU A 412 -2.74 -13.51 6.06
N LEU A 413 -3.76 -12.65 5.91
CA LEU A 413 -4.78 -12.76 4.88
C LEU A 413 -4.56 -11.79 3.71
N THR A 414 -3.58 -10.90 3.80
CA THR A 414 -3.34 -9.81 2.84
C THR A 414 -2.08 -10.07 2.03
N VAL A 415 -2.21 -10.13 0.69
CA VAL A 415 -1.07 -10.39 -0.21
C VAL A 415 -0.48 -9.09 -0.74
N GLU A 416 -1.32 -8.11 -1.09
CA GLU A 416 -0.92 -6.83 -1.66
C GLU A 416 -1.71 -5.68 -1.04
N ALA A 417 -1.03 -4.86 -0.24
CA ALA A 417 -1.58 -3.64 0.32
C ALA A 417 -1.58 -2.51 -0.71
N GLY A 418 -2.68 -1.76 -0.76
CA GLY A 418 -2.80 -0.49 -1.49
C GLY A 418 -2.95 0.70 -0.54
N ASN A 419 -3.02 1.91 -1.09
CA ASN A 419 -3.11 3.13 -0.28
C ASN A 419 -4.48 3.30 0.39
N HIS A 420 -5.56 2.92 -0.30
CA HIS A 420 -6.93 3.10 0.19
C HIS A 420 -7.69 1.80 0.47
N PHE A 421 -7.20 0.68 -0.07
CA PHE A 421 -7.80 -0.64 0.09
C PHE A 421 -6.74 -1.73 -0.21
N VAL A 422 -7.05 -2.97 0.14
CA VAL A 422 -6.24 -4.15 -0.19
C VAL A 422 -6.49 -4.56 -1.64
N TRP A 423 -5.42 -4.71 -2.43
CA TRP A 423 -5.49 -5.11 -3.83
C TRP A 423 -5.60 -6.61 -4.04
N GLU A 424 -5.02 -7.40 -3.14
CA GLU A 424 -5.04 -8.86 -3.22
C GLU A 424 -5.07 -9.48 -1.83
N PHE A 425 -5.99 -10.42 -1.64
CA PHE A 425 -6.11 -11.25 -0.46
C PHE A 425 -5.67 -12.69 -0.76
N VAL A 426 -5.39 -13.44 0.30
CA VAL A 426 -5.40 -14.91 0.24
C VAL A 426 -6.80 -15.37 -0.20
N PRO A 427 -6.92 -16.37 -1.10
CA PRO A 427 -8.23 -16.82 -1.61
C PRO A 427 -9.25 -17.08 -0.50
N GLY A 428 -10.52 -16.71 -0.74
CA GLY A 428 -11.60 -16.87 0.22
C GLY A 428 -11.79 -15.70 1.20
N HIS A 429 -10.99 -14.64 1.09
CA HIS A 429 -11.05 -13.48 1.99
C HIS A 429 -11.34 -12.17 1.24
N GLY A 430 -11.86 -11.19 1.97
CA GLY A 430 -12.20 -9.88 1.42
C GLY A 430 -12.28 -8.77 2.45
N THR A 431 -12.79 -7.63 2.00
CA THR A 431 -12.98 -6.44 2.84
C THR A 431 -14.39 -6.39 3.42
N LEU A 432 -14.47 -6.18 4.74
CA LEU A 432 -15.66 -5.69 5.41
C LEU A 432 -15.69 -4.16 5.32
N ASN A 433 -16.78 -3.62 4.76
CA ASN A 433 -17.06 -2.20 4.82
C ASN A 433 -17.64 -1.88 6.21
N VAL A 434 -16.86 -1.20 7.05
CA VAL A 434 -17.28 -0.88 8.42
C VAL A 434 -18.41 0.14 8.38
N PRO A 435 -19.56 -0.14 9.02
CA PRO A 435 -20.64 0.82 9.14
C PRO A 435 -20.19 2.11 9.84
N ALA A 436 -20.60 3.26 9.30
CA ALA A 436 -20.21 4.57 9.83
C ALA A 436 -20.80 4.88 11.22
N ASP A 437 -21.79 4.12 11.71
CA ASP A 437 -22.25 4.14 13.11
C ASP A 437 -21.28 3.42 14.05
N ALA A 438 -20.44 2.51 13.57
CA ALA A 438 -19.43 1.83 14.39
C ALA A 438 -18.12 2.63 14.49
N ALA A 439 -17.59 3.08 13.35
CA ALA A 439 -16.33 3.86 13.28
C ALA A 439 -16.19 4.60 11.95
N ILE A 440 -15.44 5.70 11.97
CA ILE A 440 -15.08 6.47 10.77
C ILE A 440 -13.59 6.82 10.79
N LEU A 441 -13.05 7.13 9.62
CA LEU A 441 -11.70 7.67 9.48
C LEU A 441 -11.77 9.20 9.58
N HIS A 442 -11.15 9.77 10.61
CA HIS A 442 -10.93 11.21 10.72
C HIS A 442 -9.70 11.58 9.89
N HIS A 443 -9.84 12.54 8.97
CA HIS A 443 -8.76 12.97 8.09
C HIS A 443 -8.60 14.49 8.16
N TYR A 444 -7.53 14.94 8.81
CA TYR A 444 -7.24 16.33 9.16
C TYR A 444 -6.39 17.00 8.10
N ARG A 445 -7.00 17.67 7.13
CA ARG A 445 -6.29 18.10 5.91
C ARG A 445 -6.68 19.48 5.43
N ILE A 446 -5.81 20.13 4.68
CA ILE A 446 -6.18 21.32 3.90
C ILE A 446 -7.10 20.94 2.71
N CYS A 447 -7.86 21.89 2.17
CA CYS A 447 -8.66 21.66 0.97
C CYS A 447 -7.83 21.02 -0.17
N GLU A 448 -8.35 19.93 -0.76
CA GLU A 448 -7.60 19.05 -1.68
C GLU A 448 -7.11 19.72 -2.97
N PHE A 449 -7.77 20.79 -3.41
CA PHE A 449 -7.50 21.48 -4.68
C PHE A 449 -6.99 22.92 -4.51
N GLY A 450 -6.59 23.29 -3.28
CA GLY A 450 -6.31 24.68 -2.93
C GLY A 450 -7.57 25.52 -2.76
N GLY A 451 -7.41 26.72 -2.19
CA GLY A 451 -8.51 27.61 -1.83
C GLY A 451 -9.41 27.05 -0.72
N ASP A 452 -10.61 27.62 -0.57
CA ASP A 452 -11.52 27.39 0.56
C ASP A 452 -12.92 26.89 0.13
N ASP A 453 -13.07 26.38 -1.09
CA ASP A 453 -14.37 25.88 -1.55
C ASP A 453 -14.82 24.65 -0.78
N CYS A 454 -13.89 23.87 -0.21
CA CYS A 454 -14.22 22.67 0.54
C CYS A 454 -14.98 22.97 1.84
N ILE A 455 -14.73 24.12 2.47
CA ILE A 455 -15.37 24.54 3.73
C ILE A 455 -16.77 25.14 3.53
N LYS A 456 -17.16 25.44 2.29
CA LYS A 456 -18.52 25.88 1.92
C LYS A 456 -19.55 24.73 1.92
N THR A 457 -19.07 23.48 2.00
CA THR A 457 -19.94 22.30 2.00
C THR A 457 -20.59 22.07 3.36
N ALA A 458 -21.73 21.38 3.39
CA ALA A 458 -22.43 21.05 4.63
C ALA A 458 -21.50 20.34 5.62
N SER A 459 -21.42 20.86 6.85
CA SER A 459 -20.56 20.36 7.91
C SER A 459 -21.35 20.05 9.18
N VAL A 460 -20.77 19.20 10.03
CA VAL A 460 -21.26 18.88 11.37
C VAL A 460 -20.09 18.94 12.35
N VAL A 461 -20.41 19.24 13.61
CA VAL A 461 -19.45 19.12 14.71
C VAL A 461 -19.40 17.65 15.15
N ASP A 462 -18.20 17.13 15.29
CA ASP A 462 -17.91 15.76 15.72
C ASP A 462 -16.80 15.79 16.77
N THR A 463 -17.21 15.74 18.04
CA THR A 463 -16.32 15.77 19.20
C THR A 463 -15.91 14.37 19.66
N THR A 464 -16.06 13.33 18.84
CA THR A 464 -15.78 11.93 19.26
C THR A 464 -14.35 11.76 19.80
N ALA A 465 -13.37 12.48 19.23
CA ALA A 465 -11.98 12.46 19.70
C ALA A 465 -11.80 13.03 21.12
N TYR A 466 -12.74 13.84 21.63
CA TYR A 466 -12.64 14.44 22.97
C TYR A 466 -12.71 13.41 24.09
N ARG A 467 -13.21 12.21 23.81
CA ARG A 467 -13.11 11.06 24.72
C ARG A 467 -11.68 10.85 25.23
N TYR A 468 -10.69 11.12 24.38
CA TYR A 468 -9.29 10.92 24.71
C TYR A 468 -8.61 12.19 25.24
N LYS A 469 -9.30 13.34 25.31
CA LYS A 469 -8.70 14.66 25.57
C LYS A 469 -7.69 14.68 26.72
N ASN A 470 -8.15 14.31 27.91
CA ASN A 470 -7.35 14.42 29.13
C ASN A 470 -6.15 13.46 29.09
N VAL A 471 -6.39 12.20 28.71
CA VAL A 471 -5.33 11.17 28.68
C VAL A 471 -4.31 11.44 27.57
N LEU A 472 -4.77 11.92 26.41
CA LEU A 472 -3.92 12.29 25.29
C LEU A 472 -3.04 13.50 25.63
N THR A 473 -3.61 14.51 26.29
CA THR A 473 -2.88 15.71 26.69
C THR A 473 -1.76 15.35 27.66
N GLU A 474 -2.05 14.54 28.68
CA GLU A 474 -1.03 14.10 29.63
C GLU A 474 0.03 13.20 28.98
N ALA A 475 -0.38 12.28 28.08
CA ALA A 475 0.57 11.44 27.35
C ALA A 475 1.52 12.26 26.47
N VAL A 476 1.02 13.27 25.76
CA VAL A 476 1.85 14.16 24.93
C VAL A 476 2.76 15.04 25.80
N LYS A 477 2.25 15.60 26.90
CA LYS A 477 3.06 16.42 27.83
C LYS A 477 4.23 15.66 28.42
N ALA A 478 4.01 14.41 28.82
CA ALA A 478 5.04 13.54 29.36
C ALA A 478 6.18 13.21 28.37
N ARG A 479 6.00 13.56 27.09
CA ARG A 479 6.96 13.33 26.01
C ARG A 479 7.55 14.62 25.43
N TYR A 480 6.80 15.72 25.53
CA TYR A 480 7.16 17.01 24.96
C TYR A 480 8.04 17.84 25.89
N ASN A 481 7.80 17.75 27.20
CA ASN A 481 8.64 18.33 28.24
C ASN A 481 9.78 17.36 28.60
#